data_AF-A0A356E7F5-F1
#
_entry.id   AF-A0A356E7F5-F1
#
_cell.length_a   1.000
_cell.length_b   1.000
_cell.length_c   1.000
_cell.angle_alpha   90.00
_cell.angle_beta   90.00
_cell.angle_gamma   90.00
#
_symmetry.space_group_name_H-M   'P 1'
#
loop_
_entity.id
_entity.type
_entity.pdbx_description
1 polymer ?
#
loop_
_entity_poly.entity_id
_entity_poly.type
_entity_poly.pdbx_seq_one_letter_code
_entity_poly.pdbx_strand_id
1 'polypeptide(L)'
;SFKIKGYDGPIVECDKCGADMHLKLGRFGKYMGCTLCDNTRKILKNGDVAPPKEEPVHFPELRCEKSDAYFVLRDGASGVFMSAHNFPKSRETRAPKVAELALYRDRLPEKLQYLADAPQKDHEENDAIVRFSRKEKRQYVTSEKNGKATKWIVDFIDGQWVKRK
;
A
#
# COMPACT_ATOMS: atom_id res chain seq x y z
N SER A 1 -34.52 11.19 5.73
CA SER A 1 -33.17 11.05 5.17
C SER A 1 -32.74 12.40 4.62
N PHE A 2 -31.74 13.05 5.21
CA PHE A 2 -31.24 14.35 4.75
C PHE A 2 -30.30 14.14 3.55
N LYS A 3 -30.78 14.44 2.34
CA LYS A 3 -29.94 14.58 1.13
C LYS A 3 -29.58 16.05 0.97
N ILE A 4 -28.30 16.35 0.73
CA ILE A 4 -27.87 17.71 0.37
C ILE A 4 -28.57 18.09 -0.94
N LYS A 5 -29.24 19.25 -0.99
CA LYS A 5 -29.92 19.77 -2.19
C LYS A 5 -28.90 19.82 -3.35
N GLY A 6 -29.16 19.07 -4.42
CA GLY A 6 -28.40 19.16 -5.68
C GLY A 6 -27.35 18.07 -5.93
N TYR A 7 -27.42 16.90 -5.28
CA TYR A 7 -26.53 15.78 -5.61
C TYR A 7 -27.27 14.52 -6.06
N ASP A 8 -27.33 14.32 -7.38
CA ASP A 8 -27.71 13.08 -8.09
C ASP A 8 -26.48 12.18 -8.37
N GLY A 9 -25.45 12.24 -7.51
CA GLY A 9 -24.28 11.40 -7.72
C GLY A 9 -24.48 9.96 -7.23
N PRO A 10 -23.58 9.04 -7.63
CA PRO A 10 -23.74 7.62 -7.39
C PRO A 10 -23.77 7.31 -5.88
N ILE A 11 -24.78 6.56 -5.46
CA ILE A 11 -24.80 5.90 -4.15
C ILE A 11 -23.99 4.62 -4.29
N VAL A 12 -23.02 4.41 -3.40
CA VAL A 12 -22.16 3.22 -3.41
C VAL A 12 -22.34 2.49 -2.10
N GLU A 13 -22.37 1.17 -2.16
CA GLU A 13 -22.46 0.31 -0.98
C GLU A 13 -21.14 0.29 -0.20
N CYS A 14 -21.24 0.35 1.13
CA CYS A 14 -20.10 0.26 2.03
C CYS A 14 -19.59 -1.18 2.13
N ASP A 15 -18.30 -1.38 1.85
CA ASP A 15 -17.62 -2.67 1.92
C ASP A 15 -17.55 -3.29 3.33
N LYS A 16 -17.75 -2.50 4.38
CA LYS A 16 -17.70 -2.97 5.78
C LYS A 16 -19.05 -3.33 6.39
N CYS A 17 -20.11 -2.65 6.00
CA CYS A 17 -21.41 -2.79 6.67
C CYS A 17 -22.61 -2.87 5.72
N GLY A 18 -22.40 -2.83 4.40
CA GLY A 18 -23.48 -2.91 3.40
C GLY A 18 -24.37 -1.67 3.32
N ALA A 19 -24.14 -0.63 4.13
CA ALA A 19 -24.95 0.58 4.11
C ALA A 19 -24.54 1.55 3.00
N ASP A 20 -25.44 2.46 2.64
CA ASP A 20 -25.17 3.50 1.65
C ASP A 20 -24.01 4.42 2.06
N MET A 21 -23.14 4.70 1.10
CA MET A 21 -22.13 5.75 1.18
C MET A 21 -22.59 6.97 0.38
N HIS A 22 -22.46 8.15 0.97
CA HIS A 22 -22.80 9.43 0.34
C HIS A 22 -21.55 10.25 0.06
N LEU A 23 -21.61 11.09 -0.98
CA LEU A 23 -20.57 12.09 -1.22
C LEU A 23 -20.51 13.10 -0.06
N LYS A 24 -19.30 13.28 0.46
CA LYS A 24 -18.95 14.31 1.45
C LYS A 24 -17.75 15.12 0.94
N LEU A 25 -17.63 16.36 1.41
CA LEU A 25 -16.46 17.21 1.19
C LEU A 25 -15.66 17.30 2.49
N GLY A 26 -14.37 17.02 2.43
CA GLY A 26 -13.45 17.14 3.57
C GLY A 26 -12.22 17.95 3.22
N ARG A 27 -11.30 18.12 4.18
CA ARG A 27 -10.05 18.88 4.00
C ARG A 27 -9.15 18.39 2.88
N PHE A 28 -9.29 17.12 2.48
CA PHE A 28 -8.50 16.49 1.41
C PHE A 28 -9.28 16.37 0.08
N GLY A 29 -10.42 17.04 -0.03
CA GLY A 29 -11.29 17.00 -1.20
C GLY A 29 -12.54 16.14 -1.00
N LYS A 30 -13.15 15.76 -2.12
CA LYS A 30 -14.37 14.94 -2.21
C LYS A 30 -14.08 13.48 -1.85
N TYR A 31 -14.95 12.85 -1.07
CA TYR A 31 -14.87 11.43 -0.70
C TYR A 31 -16.26 10.84 -0.46
N MET A 32 -16.39 9.52 -0.56
CA MET A 32 -17.61 8.80 -0.16
C MET A 32 -17.49 8.44 1.33
N GLY A 33 -18.46 8.84 2.13
CA GLY A 33 -18.53 8.49 3.56
C GLY A 33 -19.75 7.63 3.84
N CYS A 34 -19.56 6.52 4.55
CA CYS A 34 -20.67 5.68 4.98
C CYS A 34 -21.65 6.47 5.86
N THR A 35 -22.92 6.08 5.79
CA THR A 35 -24.02 6.65 6.59
C THR A 35 -24.12 6.01 7.98
N LEU A 36 -23.62 4.79 8.17
CA LEU A 36 -23.73 4.04 9.44
C LEU A 36 -22.40 3.79 10.17
N CYS A 37 -21.26 3.79 9.49
CA CYS A 37 -19.95 3.58 10.12
C CYS A 37 -18.92 4.65 9.72
N ASP A 38 -17.70 4.55 10.25
CA ASP A 38 -16.58 5.47 9.99
C ASP A 38 -15.85 5.18 8.67
N ASN A 39 -16.31 4.21 7.88
CA ASN A 39 -15.67 3.85 6.62
C ASN A 39 -15.78 4.97 5.57
N THR A 40 -14.69 5.17 4.83
CA THR A 40 -14.60 6.18 3.78
C THR A 40 -13.90 5.62 2.54
N ARG A 41 -14.37 6.02 1.35
CA ARG A 41 -13.74 5.69 0.07
C ARG A 41 -13.36 6.96 -0.67
N LYS A 42 -12.16 6.95 -1.25
CA LYS A 42 -11.64 8.09 -2.00
C LYS A 42 -12.33 8.19 -3.37
N ILE A 43 -12.54 9.40 -3.86
CA ILE A 43 -12.95 9.62 -5.25
C ILE A 43 -11.71 9.88 -6.10
N LEU A 44 -11.58 9.13 -7.17
CA LEU A 44 -10.48 9.23 -8.13
C LEU A 44 -10.64 10.50 -8.98
N LYS A 45 -9.55 10.92 -9.65
CA LYS A 45 -9.56 12.15 -10.47
C LYS A 45 -10.54 12.09 -11.64
N ASN A 46 -10.88 10.89 -12.12
CA ASN A 46 -11.84 10.65 -13.19
C ASN A 46 -13.31 10.63 -12.71
N GLY A 47 -13.56 10.75 -11.40
CA GLY A 47 -14.90 10.74 -10.82
C GLY A 47 -15.34 9.39 -10.24
N ASP A 48 -14.61 8.31 -10.51
CA ASP A 48 -14.93 6.98 -9.99
C ASP A 48 -14.63 6.85 -8.50
N VAL A 49 -15.38 6.00 -7.80
CA VAL A 49 -15.10 5.66 -6.41
C VAL A 49 -13.98 4.63 -6.38
N ALA A 50 -12.86 4.98 -5.73
CA ALA A 50 -11.70 4.10 -5.57
C ALA A 50 -12.15 2.76 -4.98
N PRO A 51 -11.60 1.61 -5.40
CA PRO A 51 -11.98 0.30 -4.88
C PRO A 51 -11.92 0.23 -3.35
N PRO A 52 -12.62 -0.73 -2.72
CA PRO A 52 -12.51 -0.97 -1.28
C PRO A 52 -11.05 -1.00 -0.85
N LYS A 53 -10.77 -0.36 0.28
CA LYS A 53 -9.40 -0.29 0.80
C LYS A 53 -9.03 -1.65 1.34
N GLU A 54 -7.97 -2.24 0.79
CA GLU A 54 -7.45 -3.49 1.33
C GLU A 54 -6.91 -3.29 2.74
N GLU A 55 -7.16 -4.31 3.57
CA GLU A 55 -6.68 -4.32 4.94
C GLU A 55 -5.15 -4.38 4.95
N PRO A 56 -4.50 -3.58 5.81
CA PRO A 56 -3.06 -3.61 5.93
C PRO A 56 -2.59 -4.94 6.54
N VAL A 57 -1.44 -5.44 6.11
CA VAL A 57 -0.82 -6.63 6.72
C VAL A 57 -0.01 -6.21 7.92
N HIS A 58 -0.26 -6.79 9.09
CA HIS A 58 0.38 -6.42 10.34
C HIS A 58 1.66 -7.23 10.62
N PHE A 59 2.74 -6.52 10.98
CA PHE A 59 3.99 -7.13 11.46
C PHE A 59 4.40 -6.52 12.82
N PRO A 60 3.76 -6.94 13.93
CA PRO A 60 4.08 -6.46 15.28
C PRO A 60 5.55 -6.59 15.68
N GLU A 61 6.26 -7.53 15.06
CA GLU A 61 7.68 -7.82 15.26
C GLU A 61 8.60 -6.75 14.63
N LEU A 62 8.13 -6.06 13.58
CA LEU A 62 8.88 -5.03 12.88
C LEU A 62 8.62 -3.66 13.52
N ARG A 63 9.41 -3.30 14.53
CA ARG A 63 9.28 -2.02 15.24
C ARG A 63 9.71 -0.83 14.36
N CYS A 64 9.04 0.29 14.57
CA CYS A 64 9.43 1.58 14.01
C CYS A 64 10.69 2.11 14.72
N GLU A 65 11.52 2.86 14.02
CA GLU A 65 12.76 3.42 14.57
C GLU A 65 12.49 4.61 15.51
N LYS A 66 11.46 5.42 15.21
CA LYS A 66 11.23 6.72 15.86
C LYS A 66 10.09 6.69 16.90
N SER A 67 9.49 5.53 17.14
CA SER A 67 8.33 5.41 18.04
C SER A 67 8.11 3.95 18.45
N ASP A 68 7.34 3.73 19.53
CA ASP A 68 6.94 2.38 19.99
C ASP A 68 5.96 1.64 19.06
N ALA A 69 5.68 2.22 17.90
CA ALA A 69 4.85 1.60 16.88
C ALA A 69 5.55 0.43 16.18
N TYR A 70 4.77 -0.37 15.48
CA TYR A 70 5.25 -1.37 14.52
C TYR A 70 4.77 -1.06 13.10
N PHE A 71 5.42 -1.67 12.12
CA PHE A 71 5.14 -1.53 10.71
C PHE A 71 3.98 -2.42 10.24
N VAL A 72 3.18 -1.87 9.33
CA VAL A 72 2.19 -2.60 8.55
C VAL A 72 2.45 -2.39 7.06
N LEU A 73 2.22 -3.42 6.25
CA LEU A 73 2.26 -3.32 4.80
C LEU A 73 0.95 -2.73 4.30
N ARG A 74 1.03 -1.70 3.47
CA ARG A 74 -0.13 -1.10 2.81
C ARG A 74 0.07 -1.17 1.31
N ASP A 75 -1.00 -1.50 0.59
CA ASP A 75 -1.08 -1.30 -0.85
C ASP A 75 -1.68 0.08 -1.14
N GLY A 76 -1.05 0.83 -2.04
CA GLY A 76 -1.45 2.18 -2.39
C GLY A 76 -1.18 2.48 -3.86
N ALA A 77 -1.55 3.69 -4.29
CA ALA A 77 -1.43 4.11 -5.69
C ALA A 77 0.03 4.15 -6.23
N SER A 78 1.03 3.99 -5.37
CA SER A 78 2.46 3.92 -5.75
C SER A 78 3.08 2.60 -5.32
N GLY A 79 2.30 1.52 -5.35
CA GLY A 79 2.73 0.18 -4.93
C GLY A 79 2.72 0.02 -3.41
N VAL A 80 3.25 -1.13 -2.97
CA VAL A 80 3.26 -1.47 -1.55
C VAL A 80 4.35 -0.75 -0.77
N PHE A 81 4.07 -0.41 0.47
CA PHE A 81 5.00 0.26 1.37
C PHE A 81 4.75 -0.12 2.83
N MET A 82 5.81 -0.04 3.64
CA MET A 82 5.70 -0.17 5.09
C MET A 82 5.35 1.18 5.70
N SER A 83 4.42 1.19 6.65
CA SER A 83 4.05 2.39 7.41
C SER A 83 3.71 2.04 8.85
N ALA A 84 3.84 2.99 9.77
CA ALA A 84 3.44 2.76 11.16
C ALA A 84 1.93 2.42 11.28
N HIS A 85 1.61 1.42 12.13
CA HIS A 85 0.24 0.95 12.34
C HIS A 85 -0.70 2.05 12.88
N ASN A 86 -0.17 2.99 13.69
CA ASN A 86 -0.93 4.02 14.41
C ASN A 86 -0.93 5.41 13.73
N PHE A 87 -0.66 5.46 12.42
CA PHE A 87 -0.82 6.68 11.63
C PHE A 87 -2.18 7.35 11.91
N PRO A 88 -2.26 8.69 12.11
CA PRO A 88 -1.24 9.71 11.82
C PRO A 88 -0.29 10.03 12.97
N LYS A 89 -0.32 9.30 14.10
CA LYS A 89 0.52 9.58 15.28
C LYS A 89 1.99 9.36 14.96
N SER A 90 2.35 8.18 14.44
CA SER A 90 3.64 7.95 13.80
C SER A 90 3.48 8.03 12.28
N ARG A 91 4.37 8.81 11.65
CA ARG A 91 4.41 9.02 10.18
C ARG A 91 5.59 8.32 9.53
N GLU A 92 6.18 7.36 10.22
CA GLU A 92 7.29 6.59 9.71
C GLU A 92 6.84 5.69 8.56
N THR A 93 7.58 5.74 7.47
CA THR A 93 7.34 4.95 6.26
C THR A 93 8.66 4.53 5.65
N ARG A 94 8.73 3.32 5.08
CA ARG A 94 9.90 2.83 4.35
C ARG A 94 9.50 1.84 3.26
N ALA A 95 10.46 1.54 2.39
CA ALA A 95 10.32 0.43 1.46
C ALA A 95 10.29 -0.91 2.24
N PRO A 96 9.44 -1.86 1.85
CA PRO A 96 9.48 -3.22 2.38
C PRO A 96 10.80 -3.89 1.98
N LYS A 97 11.48 -4.55 2.92
CA LYS A 97 12.62 -5.41 2.58
C LYS A 97 12.09 -6.76 2.09
N VAL A 98 12.72 -7.30 1.05
CA VAL A 98 12.34 -8.59 0.49
C VAL A 98 12.52 -9.70 1.53
N ALA A 99 13.60 -9.66 2.31
CA ALA A 99 13.85 -10.62 3.39
C ALA A 99 12.74 -10.64 4.45
N GLU A 100 12.19 -9.47 4.81
CA GLU A 100 11.07 -9.38 5.76
C GLU A 100 9.79 -9.97 5.16
N LEU A 101 9.52 -9.70 3.88
CA LEU A 101 8.37 -10.28 3.17
C LEU A 101 8.49 -11.80 3.05
N ALA A 102 9.69 -12.31 2.81
CA ALA A 102 9.97 -13.75 2.78
C ALA A 102 9.76 -14.41 4.16
N LEU A 103 10.22 -13.77 5.23
CA LEU A 103 10.05 -14.27 6.60
C LEU A 103 8.57 -14.38 7.00
N TYR A 104 7.74 -13.43 6.58
CA TYR A 104 6.31 -13.38 6.93
C TYR A 104 5.40 -13.73 5.75
N ARG A 105 5.87 -14.58 4.81
CA ARG A 105 5.17 -14.92 3.56
C ARG A 105 3.72 -15.32 3.80
N ASP A 106 3.47 -16.15 4.80
CA ASP A 106 2.15 -16.72 5.07
C ASP A 106 1.10 -15.68 5.47
N ARG A 107 1.54 -14.48 5.90
CA ARG A 107 0.64 -13.36 6.22
C ARG A 107 0.35 -12.48 5.00
N LEU A 108 1.06 -12.65 3.89
CA LEU A 108 0.90 -11.83 2.70
C LEU A 108 -0.34 -12.25 1.89
N PRO A 109 -1.13 -11.28 1.39
CA PRO A 109 -2.14 -11.53 0.38
C PRO A 109 -1.53 -12.25 -0.83
N GLU A 110 -2.27 -13.19 -1.42
CA GLU A 110 -1.82 -14.03 -2.55
C GLU A 110 -1.18 -13.19 -3.67
N LYS A 111 -1.82 -12.07 -4.03
CA LYS A 111 -1.34 -11.14 -5.06
C LYS A 111 0.03 -10.51 -4.76
N LEU A 112 0.51 -10.53 -3.52
CA LEU A 112 1.78 -9.95 -3.08
C LEU A 112 2.84 -11.01 -2.76
N GLN A 113 2.49 -12.30 -2.71
CA GLN A 113 3.42 -13.36 -2.35
C GLN A 113 4.62 -13.45 -3.32
N TYR A 114 4.44 -13.09 -4.60
CA TYR A 114 5.55 -13.05 -5.56
C TYR A 114 6.70 -12.13 -5.13
N LEU A 115 6.43 -11.09 -4.33
CA LEU A 115 7.46 -10.18 -3.80
C LEU A 115 8.37 -10.88 -2.80
N ALA A 116 7.86 -11.87 -2.07
CA ALA A 116 8.63 -12.67 -1.14
C ALA A 116 9.57 -13.67 -1.85
N ASP A 117 9.34 -13.94 -3.14
CA ASP A 117 10.20 -14.79 -3.99
C ASP A 117 11.34 -14.02 -4.66
N ALA A 118 11.39 -12.69 -4.52
CA ALA A 118 12.45 -11.90 -5.12
C ALA A 118 13.81 -12.19 -4.48
N PRO A 119 14.92 -11.91 -5.17
CA PRO A 119 16.25 -12.02 -4.56
C PRO A 119 16.33 -11.08 -3.36
N GLN A 120 16.71 -11.63 -2.20
CA GLN A 120 16.74 -10.89 -0.92
C GLN A 120 17.94 -9.95 -0.79
N LYS A 121 18.98 -10.19 -1.58
CA LYS A 121 20.22 -9.40 -1.60
C LYS A 121 20.74 -9.26 -3.02
N ASP A 122 21.59 -8.26 -3.23
CA ASP A 122 22.39 -8.16 -4.44
C ASP A 122 23.73 -8.93 -4.34
N HIS A 123 24.53 -8.84 -5.40
CA HIS A 123 25.86 -9.44 -5.51
C HIS A 123 26.91 -8.87 -4.55
N GLU A 124 26.65 -7.74 -3.90
CA GLU A 124 27.47 -7.14 -2.85
C GLU A 124 26.89 -7.39 -1.44
N GLU A 125 25.93 -8.32 -1.30
CA GLU A 125 25.22 -8.63 -0.06
C GLU A 125 24.37 -7.48 0.52
N ASN A 126 24.06 -6.45 -0.28
CA ASN A 126 23.17 -5.36 0.16
C ASN A 126 21.71 -5.84 0.18
N ASP A 127 20.95 -5.45 1.21
CA ASP A 127 19.53 -5.80 1.36
C ASP A 127 18.68 -5.32 0.18
N ALA A 128 17.85 -6.20 -0.34
CA ALA A 128 16.88 -5.89 -1.37
C ALA A 128 15.58 -5.30 -0.78
N ILE A 129 15.05 -4.30 -1.46
CA ILE A 129 13.84 -3.57 -1.12
C ILE A 129 12.90 -3.48 -2.32
N VAL A 130 11.59 -3.47 -2.04
CA VAL A 130 10.54 -3.32 -3.05
C VAL A 130 10.31 -1.83 -3.36
N ARG A 131 10.25 -1.48 -4.63
CA ARG A 131 9.95 -0.14 -5.14
C ARG A 131 8.89 -0.22 -6.23
N PHE A 132 8.36 0.94 -6.63
CA PHE A 132 7.34 1.05 -7.67
C PHE A 132 7.76 2.03 -8.75
N SER A 133 7.70 1.60 -10.00
CA SER A 133 7.95 2.45 -11.16
C SER A 133 6.67 3.17 -11.55
N ARG A 134 6.63 4.50 -11.40
CA ARG A 134 5.48 5.30 -11.86
C ARG A 134 5.31 5.29 -13.39
N LYS A 135 6.42 5.14 -14.12
CA LYS A 135 6.44 5.09 -15.59
C LYS A 135 5.86 3.77 -16.09
N GLU A 136 6.30 2.65 -15.51
CA GLU A 136 5.89 1.30 -15.94
C GLU A 136 4.68 0.78 -15.15
N LYS A 137 4.23 1.51 -14.13
CA LYS A 137 3.11 1.18 -13.23
C LYS A 137 3.22 -0.23 -12.62
N ARG A 138 4.43 -0.67 -12.30
CA ARG A 138 4.71 -1.99 -11.71
C ARG A 138 5.74 -1.92 -10.59
N GLN A 139 5.73 -2.95 -9.75
CA GLN A 139 6.72 -3.14 -8.70
C GLN A 139 8.00 -3.72 -9.28
N TYR A 140 9.13 -3.31 -8.72
CA TYR A 140 10.45 -3.84 -9.02
C TYR A 140 11.26 -3.91 -7.73
N VAL A 141 12.33 -4.69 -7.73
CA VAL A 141 13.24 -4.83 -6.60
C VAL A 141 14.56 -4.16 -6.93
N THR A 142 15.13 -3.48 -5.94
CA THR A 142 16.47 -2.89 -5.99
C THR A 142 17.12 -3.09 -4.63
N SER A 143 18.42 -2.90 -4.50
CA SER A 143 19.10 -3.00 -3.21
C SER A 143 19.41 -1.61 -2.65
N GLU A 144 19.63 -1.52 -1.35
CA GLU A 144 19.96 -0.27 -0.68
C GLU A 144 21.29 -0.37 0.06
N LYS A 145 22.16 0.63 -0.13
CA LYS A 145 23.44 0.78 0.57
C LYS A 145 23.49 2.18 1.18
N ASN A 146 23.65 2.26 2.51
CA ASN A 146 23.67 3.54 3.25
C ASN A 146 22.45 4.44 2.97
N GLY A 147 21.24 3.86 2.92
CA GLY A 147 19.99 4.59 2.67
C GLY A 147 19.79 5.08 1.23
N LYS A 148 20.65 4.65 0.30
CA LYS A 148 20.55 4.99 -1.12
C LYS A 148 20.37 3.73 -1.95
N ALA A 149 19.42 3.76 -2.89
CA ALA A 149 19.22 2.67 -3.84
C ALA A 149 20.48 2.49 -4.71
N THR A 150 20.89 1.25 -4.93
CA THR A 150 21.98 0.92 -5.85
C THR A 150 21.48 0.93 -7.30
N LYS A 151 22.37 0.60 -8.25
CA LYS A 151 22.00 0.40 -9.65
C LYS A 151 21.46 -0.99 -9.93
N TRP A 152 21.49 -1.91 -8.97
CA TRP A 152 20.98 -3.25 -9.14
C TRP A 152 19.45 -3.22 -9.11
N ILE A 153 18.83 -3.72 -10.18
CA ILE A 153 17.38 -3.73 -10.36
C ILE A 153 16.97 -5.11 -10.88
N VAL A 154 15.88 -5.65 -10.34
CA VAL A 154 15.25 -6.89 -10.76
C VAL A 154 13.76 -6.65 -10.96
N ASP A 155 13.26 -7.08 -12.10
CA ASP A 155 11.86 -6.99 -12.48
C ASP A 155 11.17 -8.33 -12.38
N PHE A 156 9.87 -8.32 -12.12
CA PHE A 156 9.02 -9.49 -12.26
C PHE A 156 8.35 -9.45 -13.63
N ILE A 157 8.73 -10.36 -14.53
CA ILE A 157 8.27 -10.45 -15.92
C ILE A 157 7.86 -11.90 -16.19
N ASP A 158 6.65 -12.11 -16.70
CA ASP A 158 6.13 -13.43 -17.08
C ASP A 158 6.29 -14.52 -16.00
N GLY A 159 6.05 -14.14 -14.74
CA GLY A 159 6.14 -15.05 -13.60
C GLY A 159 7.56 -15.27 -13.05
N GLN A 160 8.56 -14.55 -13.56
CA GLN A 160 9.96 -14.75 -13.18
C GLN A 160 10.66 -13.44 -12.79
N TRP A 161 11.58 -13.53 -11.83
CA TRP A 161 12.45 -12.43 -11.43
C TRP A 161 13.67 -12.34 -12.36
N VAL A 162 13.76 -11.26 -13.14
CA VAL A 162 14.80 -11.05 -14.15
C VAL A 162 15.58 -9.77 -13.83
N LYS A 163 16.91 -9.86 -13.80
CA LYS A 163 17.76 -8.69 -13.62
C LYS A 163 17.61 -7.73 -14.81
N ARG A 164 17.33 -6.46 -14.53
CA ARG A 164 17.27 -5.40 -15.53
C ARG A 164 18.70 -5.10 -16.02
N LYS A 165 18.89 -5.11 -17.33
CA LYS A 165 20.17 -4.76 -17.98
C LYS A 165 20.41 -3.26 -17.96
#